data_AF-A0A2V9JY18-F1
#
_entry.id   AF-A0A2V9JY18-F1
#
_cell.length_a   1.000
_cell.length_b   1.000
_cell.length_c   1.000
_cell.angle_alpha   90.00
_cell.angle_beta   90.00
_cell.angle_gamma   90.00
#
_symmetry.space_group_name_H-M   'P 1'
#
loop_
_entity.id
_entity.type
_entity.pdbx_description
1 polymer ?
#
loop_
_entity_poly.entity_id
_entity_poly.type
_entity_poly.pdbx_seq_one_letter_code
_entity_poly.pdbx_strand_id
1 'polypeptide(L)'
;MKQMFEKGKRGAMVLQLSGKIVIENLRNYPAETVRKLRDRLTSGGEARPEPRRQGFYDVEIDSQVFYIHRTPKGKVLLLAVWARDKRQTVAEEKELVAQPSF
;
A
#
# COMPACT_ATOMS: atom_id res chain seq x y z
N MET A 1 -4.98 12.16 18.38
CA MET A 1 -4.35 10.84 18.27
C MET A 1 -3.47 10.83 17.03
N LYS A 2 -2.19 10.47 17.15
CA LYS A 2 -1.12 10.84 16.21
C LYS A 2 -0.94 9.73 15.17
N GLN A 3 -1.24 10.02 13.90
CA GLN A 3 -0.77 9.19 12.78
C GLN A 3 0.77 9.27 12.78
N MET A 4 1.44 8.11 12.80
CA MET A 4 2.89 8.05 12.67
C MET A 4 3.22 7.83 11.20
N PHE A 5 3.63 8.91 10.52
CA PHE A 5 4.20 8.86 9.18
C PHE A 5 5.70 8.67 9.34
N GLU A 6 6.18 7.44 9.26
CA GLU A 6 7.61 7.16 9.20
C GLU A 6 8.03 7.14 7.72
N LYS A 7 8.96 8.02 7.35
CA LYS A 7 9.37 8.25 5.96
C LYS A 7 10.37 7.14 5.56
N GLY A 8 9.89 6.11 4.88
CA GLY A 8 10.73 5.06 4.29
C GLY A 8 11.47 5.55 3.04
N LYS A 9 12.60 4.91 2.71
CA LYS A 9 13.40 5.22 1.50
C LYS A 9 12.50 5.09 0.25
N ARG A 10 12.41 6.16 -0.55
CA ARG A 10 11.59 6.32 -1.79
C ARG A 10 10.09 6.66 -1.63
N GLY A 11 9.70 7.33 -0.54
CA GLY A 11 8.37 7.94 -0.43
C GLY A 11 7.25 6.95 -0.08
N ALA A 12 7.59 5.68 0.08
CA ALA A 12 6.75 4.71 0.77
C ALA A 12 6.66 5.03 2.27
N MET A 13 5.50 4.79 2.83
CA MET A 13 5.19 4.99 4.25
C MET A 13 4.49 3.75 4.80
N VAL A 14 4.58 3.56 6.12
CA VAL A 14 3.76 2.53 6.78
C VAL A 14 2.34 3.07 6.95
N LEU A 15 1.37 2.43 6.30
CA LEU A 15 -0.05 2.69 6.53
C LEU A 15 -0.60 1.62 7.47
N GLN A 16 -0.78 2.02 8.73
CA GLN A 16 -1.44 1.21 9.74
C GLN A 16 -2.70 1.92 10.23
N LEU A 17 -3.81 1.20 10.23
CA LEU A 17 -5.11 1.69 10.72
C LEU A 17 -5.49 0.92 11.98
N SER A 18 -5.89 1.66 13.01
CA SER A 18 -6.36 1.10 14.27
C SER A 18 -7.90 1.04 14.32
N GLY A 19 -8.42 0.10 15.10
CA GLY A 19 -9.86 -0.07 15.31
C GLY A 19 -10.57 -0.79 14.16
N LYS A 20 -11.90 -0.61 14.09
CA LYS A 20 -12.75 -1.30 13.10
C LYS A 20 -12.57 -0.69 11.71
N ILE A 21 -11.79 -1.36 10.85
CA ILE A 21 -11.57 -0.93 9.46
C ILE A 21 -12.78 -1.33 8.59
N VAL A 22 -13.45 -0.31 8.04
CA VAL A 22 -14.52 -0.48 7.05
C VAL A 22 -13.93 -0.30 5.65
N ILE A 23 -13.96 -1.39 4.87
CA ILE A 23 -13.53 -1.39 3.47
C ILE A 23 -14.78 -1.49 2.59
N GLU A 24 -15.02 -0.47 1.78
CA GLU A 24 -16.05 -0.49 0.73
C GLU A 24 -15.43 -1.03 -0.56
N ASN A 25 -16.00 -2.13 -1.05
CA ASN A 25 -15.53 -2.84 -2.24
C ASN A 25 -16.31 -2.38 -3.47
N LEU A 26 -15.85 -1.34 -4.14
CA LEU A 26 -16.61 -0.67 -5.20
C LEU A 26 -16.66 -1.45 -6.53
N ARG A 27 -15.84 -2.51 -6.67
CA ARG A 27 -15.76 -3.33 -7.89
C ARG A 27 -16.08 -4.81 -7.67
N ASN A 28 -16.71 -5.16 -6.54
CA ASN A 28 -17.10 -6.54 -6.21
C ASN A 28 -15.94 -7.55 -6.28
N TYR A 29 -14.74 -7.16 -5.81
CA TYR A 29 -13.63 -8.09 -5.62
C TYR A 29 -13.98 -9.24 -4.67
N PRO A 30 -13.34 -10.41 -4.79
CA PRO A 30 -13.56 -11.53 -3.87
C PRO A 30 -13.38 -11.14 -2.40
N ALA A 31 -14.15 -11.78 -1.51
CA ALA A 31 -14.08 -11.53 -0.07
C ALA A 31 -12.66 -11.75 0.50
N GLU A 32 -11.91 -12.71 -0.06
CA GLU A 32 -10.51 -12.95 0.30
C GLU A 32 -9.61 -11.75 -0.02
N THR A 33 -9.80 -11.09 -1.16
CA THR A 33 -9.06 -9.89 -1.56
C THR A 33 -9.28 -8.76 -0.55
N VAL A 34 -10.54 -8.56 -0.13
CA VAL A 34 -10.89 -7.57 0.89
C VAL A 34 -10.32 -7.94 2.26
N ARG A 35 -10.30 -9.23 2.62
CA ARG A 35 -9.70 -9.74 3.86
C ARG A 35 -8.20 -9.45 3.90
N LYS A 36 -7.46 -9.81 2.85
CA LYS A 36 -6.01 -9.54 2.73
C LYS A 36 -5.68 -8.07 2.93
N LEU A 37 -6.43 -7.19 2.28
CA LEU A 37 -6.26 -5.74 2.46
C LEU A 37 -6.51 -5.30 3.91
N ARG A 38 -7.57 -5.81 4.55
CA ARG A 38 -7.86 -5.50 5.96
C ARG A 38 -6.74 -5.93 6.88
N ASP A 39 -6.28 -7.16 6.73
CA ASP A 39 -5.22 -7.73 7.56
C ASP A 39 -3.94 -6.92 7.41
N ARG A 40 -3.56 -6.58 6.17
CA ARG A 40 -2.41 -5.73 5.87
C ARG A 40 -2.50 -4.35 6.52
N LEU A 41 -3.64 -3.69 6.41
CA LEU A 41 -3.86 -2.36 7.01
C LEU A 41 -3.89 -2.41 8.54
N THR A 42 -4.27 -3.55 9.12
CA THR A 42 -4.28 -3.76 10.58
C THR A 42 -2.87 -4.00 11.13
N SER A 43 -2.08 -4.82 10.45
CA SER A 43 -0.69 -5.11 10.82
C SER A 43 0.27 -3.95 10.57
N GLY A 44 -0.13 -3.00 9.72
CA GLY A 44 0.76 -2.03 9.13
C GLY A 44 1.40 -2.61 7.88
N GLY A 45 1.20 -1.92 6.75
CA GLY A 45 1.76 -2.31 5.47
C GLY A 45 2.44 -1.14 4.78
N GLU A 46 3.44 -1.45 3.96
CA GLU A 46 4.05 -0.45 3.09
C GLU A 46 3.01 0.04 2.09
N ALA A 47 2.85 1.36 2.03
CA ALA A 47 1.93 2.04 1.15
C ALA A 47 2.63 3.23 0.51
N ARG A 48 2.40 3.42 -0.79
CA ARG A 48 2.90 4.60 -1.50
C ARG A 48 1.77 5.61 -1.63
N PRO A 49 1.91 6.82 -1.06
CA PRO A 49 0.93 7.89 -1.27
C PRO A 49 1.00 8.39 -2.71
N GLU A 50 -0.16 8.66 -3.30
CA GLU A 50 -0.25 9.36 -4.58
C GLU A 50 0.12 10.84 -4.38
N PRO A 51 1.22 11.36 -4.97
CA PRO A 51 1.68 12.72 -4.73
C PRO A 51 0.65 13.79 -5.11
N ARG A 52 -0.21 13.51 -6.09
CA ARG A 52 -1.17 14.47 -6.62
C ARG A 52 -2.51 14.46 -5.89
N ARG A 53 -2.79 13.45 -5.05
CA ARG A 53 -4.11 13.24 -4.45
C ARG A 53 -4.00 12.76 -3.01
N GLN A 54 -4.40 13.62 -2.08
CA GLN A 54 -4.39 13.29 -0.66
C GLN A 54 -5.33 12.10 -0.35
N GLY A 55 -4.84 11.19 0.48
CA GLY A 55 -5.63 10.04 0.93
C GLY A 55 -5.70 8.89 -0.07
N PHE A 56 -4.99 8.95 -1.19
CA PHE A 56 -4.87 7.85 -2.15
C PHE A 56 -3.54 7.13 -1.97
N TYR A 57 -3.59 5.79 -2.03
CA TYR A 57 -2.44 4.95 -1.77
C TYR A 57 -2.41 3.72 -2.66
N ASP A 58 -1.21 3.33 -3.06
CA ASP A 58 -0.89 2.00 -3.54
C ASP A 58 -0.41 1.16 -2.35
N VAL A 59 -1.13 0.09 -2.01
CA VAL A 59 -0.74 -0.86 -0.95
C VAL A 59 -0.26 -2.13 -1.61
N GLU A 60 1.01 -2.49 -1.37
CA GLU A 60 1.60 -3.70 -1.93
C GLU A 60 1.36 -4.90 -1.00
N ILE A 61 0.79 -5.96 -1.56
CA ILE A 61 0.49 -7.22 -0.89
C ILE A 61 0.86 -8.34 -1.85
N ASP A 62 1.85 -9.16 -1.47
CA ASP A 62 2.39 -10.24 -2.28
C ASP A 62 2.79 -9.74 -3.69
N SER A 63 2.15 -10.29 -4.74
CA SER A 63 2.35 -9.93 -6.14
C SER A 63 1.30 -8.96 -6.68
N GLN A 64 0.53 -8.31 -5.80
CA GLN A 64 -0.58 -7.43 -6.16
C GLN A 64 -0.43 -6.03 -5.56
N VAL A 65 -0.93 -5.05 -6.28
CA VAL A 65 -1.06 -3.67 -5.81
C VAL A 65 -2.54 -3.36 -5.65
N PHE A 66 -2.88 -2.84 -4.47
CA PHE A 66 -4.22 -2.43 -4.09
C PHE A 66 -4.28 -0.90 -4.08
N TYR A 67 -5.04 -0.33 -5.01
CA TYR A 67 -5.28 1.11 -5.01
C TYR A 67 -6.49 1.44 -4.15
N ILE A 68 -6.24 2.26 -3.14
CA ILE A 68 -7.24 2.61 -2.14
C ILE A 68 -7.36 4.12 -1.99
N HIS A 69 -8.55 4.55 -1.59
CA HIS A 69 -8.77 5.89 -1.05
C HIS A 69 -9.19 5.78 0.41
N ARG A 70 -8.46 6.44 1.31
CA ARG A 70 -8.89 6.64 2.70
C ARG A 70 -9.61 7.98 2.81
N THR A 71 -10.90 7.90 3.07
CA THR A 71 -11.74 9.07 3.31
C THR A 71 -11.32 9.78 4.61
N PRO A 72 -11.59 11.10 4.76
CA PRO A 72 -11.35 11.83 6.01
C PRO A 72 -12.08 11.22 7.22
N LYS A 73 -13.22 10.54 7.00
CA LYS A 73 -13.99 9.84 8.04
C LYS A 73 -13.41 8.47 8.43
N GLY A 74 -12.31 8.04 7.81
CA GLY A 74 -11.60 6.81 8.15
C GLY A 74 -12.07 5.55 7.42
N LYS A 75 -13.06 5.64 6.51
CA LYS A 75 -13.41 4.54 5.60
C LYS A 75 -12.34 4.36 4.53
N VAL A 76 -12.13 3.12 4.11
CA VAL A 76 -11.25 2.73 3.01
C VAL A 76 -12.11 2.31 1.82
N LEU A 77 -11.87 2.92 0.66
CA LEU A 77 -12.49 2.52 -0.60
C LEU A 77 -11.47 1.70 -1.39
N LEU A 78 -11.80 0.45 -1.74
CA LEU A 78 -11.00 -0.36 -2.65
C LEU A 78 -11.39 -0.02 -4.09
N LEU A 79 -10.49 0.65 -4.80
CA LEU A 79 -10.76 1.21 -6.12
C LEU A 79 -10.30 0.29 -7.24
N ALA A 80 -9.13 -0.35 -7.09
CA ALA A 80 -8.59 -1.27 -8.06
C ALA A 80 -7.56 -2.24 -7.45
N VAL A 81 -7.35 -3.37 -8.12
CA VAL A 81 -6.30 -4.35 -7.83
C VAL A 81 -5.65 -4.75 -9.15
N TRP A 82 -4.32 -4.73 -9.23
CA TRP A 82 -3.55 -5.21 -10.38
C TRP A 82 -2.30 -5.98 -9.95
N ALA A 83 -1.73 -6.76 -10.86
CA ALA A 83 -0.47 -7.46 -10.61
C ALA A 83 0.70 -6.45 -10.56
N ARG A 84 1.59 -6.57 -9.57
CA ARG A 84 2.81 -5.78 -9.47
C ARG A 84 3.71 -6.07 -10.69
N ASP A 85 4.18 -5.03 -11.37
CA ASP A 85 5.10 -5.20 -12.50
C ASP A 85 6.42 -5.79 -11.98
N LYS A 86 6.80 -6.98 -12.47
CA LYS A 86 8.03 -7.68 -12.06
C LYS A 86 9.30 -6.89 -12.39
N ARG A 87 9.23 -5.91 -13.32
CA ARG A 87 10.37 -5.08 -13.70
C ARG A 87 10.80 -4.08 -12.63
N GLN A 88 9.94 -3.74 -11.67
CA GLN A 88 10.35 -2.93 -10.52
C GLN A 88 11.25 -3.70 -9.54
N THR A 89 11.12 -5.03 -9.47
CA THR A 89 11.93 -5.89 -8.59
C THR A 89 13.39 -6.02 -9.06
N VAL A 90 13.61 -6.02 -10.39
CA VAL A 90 14.96 -6.15 -10.97
C VAL A 90 15.79 -4.86 -10.82
N ALA A 91 15.14 -3.69 -10.77
CA ALA A 91 15.83 -2.44 -10.52
C ALA A 91 16.35 -2.33 -9.07
N GLU A 92 15.66 -2.95 -8.11
CA GLU A 92 16.06 -2.99 -6.70
C GLU A 92 17.20 -3.99 -6.42
N GLU A 93 17.22 -5.13 -7.11
CA GLU A 93 18.33 -6.09 -7.03
C GLU A 93 19.60 -5.58 -7.74
N LYS A 94 19.47 -4.87 -8.87
CA LYS A 94 20.64 -4.31 -9.58
C LYS A 94 21.32 -3.16 -8.84
N GLU A 95 20.59 -2.40 -8.02
CA GLU A 95 21.17 -1.32 -7.22
C GLU A 95 21.94 -1.84 -5.99
N LEU A 96 21.59 -3.03 -5.47
CA LEU A 96 22.32 -3.66 -4.35
C LEU A 96 23.66 -4.29 -4.78
N VAL A 97 23.81 -4.65 -6.06
CA VAL A 97 25.02 -5.29 -6.61
C VAL A 97 26.03 -4.26 -7.14
N ALA A 98 25.64 -3.00 -7.29
CA ALA A 98 26.49 -1.95 -7.85
C ALA A 98 27.21 -1.09 -6.78
N GLN A 99 27.70 -1.70 -5.70
CA GLN A 99 28.76 -1.06 -4.91
C GLN A 99 30.09 -1.32 -5.61
N PRO A 100 30.81 -0.29 -6.09
CA PRO A 100 32.18 -0.48 -6.54
C PRO A 100 33.05 -0.80 -5.32
N SER A 101 33.67 -1.97 -5.33
CA SER A 101 34.83 -2.24 -4.47
C SER A 101 36.00 -1.42 -5.02
N PHE A 102 36.30 -0.27 -4.39
CA PHE A 102 37.63 0.35 -4.41
C PHE A 102 37.83 1.16 -3.12
#